data_AF-A0A1V5BTV7-F1
#
_entry.id   AF-A0A1V5BTV7-F1
#
_cell.length_a   1.000
_cell.length_b   1.000
_cell.length_c   1.000
_cell.angle_alpha   90.00
_cell.angle_beta   90.00
_cell.angle_gamma   90.00
#
_symmetry.space_group_name_H-M   'P 1'
#
loop_
_entity.id
_entity.type
_entity.pdbx_description
1 polymer ?
#
loop_
_entity_poly.entity_id
_entity_poly.type
_entity_poly.pdbx_seq_one_letter_code
_entity_poly.pdbx_strand_id
1 'polypeptide(L)'
;MKKNYEIRLSKGAVRDLKKMEPALRDFMYNRISEIAEDPYKNKELSGLFKELRSQHNKFRGVEYRVIYYIDEEGRLIIIALMGTRENIYDELANISTNLKTS
;
A
#
# COMPACT_ATOMS: atom_id res chain seq x y z
N MET A 1 22.03 9.37 6.35
CA MET A 1 21.92 8.19 5.45
C MET A 1 20.45 7.98 5.13
N LYS A 2 20.03 8.09 3.85
CA LYS A 2 18.72 7.55 3.44
C LYS A 2 18.77 6.03 3.69
N LYS A 3 17.85 5.49 4.48
CA LYS A 3 17.71 4.04 4.62
C LYS A 3 17.05 3.55 3.33
N ASN A 4 17.75 2.75 2.53
CA ASN A 4 17.16 2.16 1.33
C ASN A 4 16.36 0.92 1.75
N TYR A 5 15.03 1.01 1.68
CA TYR A 5 14.16 -0.15 1.84
C TYR A 5 13.92 -0.81 0.48
N GLU A 6 13.92 -2.14 0.43
CA GLU A 6 13.41 -2.87 -0.73
C GLU A 6 11.89 -2.74 -0.77
N ILE A 7 11.29 -2.64 -1.95
CA ILE A 7 9.83 -2.69 -2.11
C ILE A 7 9.43 -4.03 -2.75
N ARG A 8 8.46 -4.70 -2.14
CA ARG A 8 7.75 -5.84 -2.75
C ARG A 8 6.27 -5.56 -2.87
N LEU A 9 5.69 -6.07 -3.94
CA LEU A 9 4.25 -6.00 -4.18
C LEU A 9 3.62 -7.34 -3.82
N SER A 10 2.55 -7.31 -3.02
CA SER A 10 1.72 -8.48 -2.81
C SER A 10 1.03 -8.90 -4.12
N LYS A 11 0.48 -10.12 -4.17
CA LYS A 11 -0.37 -10.55 -5.29
C LYS A 11 -1.58 -9.63 -5.49
N GLY A 12 -2.14 -9.09 -4.40
CA GLY A 12 -3.22 -8.11 -4.43
C GLY A 12 -2.79 -6.81 -5.11
N ALA A 13 -1.70 -6.22 -4.63
CA ALA A 13 -1.11 -5.01 -5.21
C ALA A 13 -0.78 -5.15 -6.71
N VAL A 14 -0.23 -6.28 -7.14
CA VAL A 14 0.04 -6.56 -8.56
C VAL A 14 -1.26 -6.60 -9.37
N ARG A 15 -2.31 -7.25 -8.85
CA ARG A 15 -3.63 -7.30 -9.50
C ARG A 15 -4.25 -5.90 -9.60
N ASP A 16 -4.09 -5.08 -8.58
CA ASP A 16 -4.65 -3.73 -8.55
C ASP A 16 -3.99 -2.85 -9.62
N LEU A 17 -2.65 -2.81 -9.68
CA LEU A 17 -1.92 -2.07 -10.71
C LEU A 17 -2.29 -2.50 -12.14
N LYS A 18 -2.53 -3.80 -12.35
CA LYS A 18 -2.92 -4.34 -13.67
C LYS A 18 -4.27 -3.79 -14.14
N LYS A 19 -5.19 -3.49 -13.22
CA LYS A 19 -6.52 -2.93 -13.55
C LYS A 19 -6.49 -1.43 -13.83
N MET A 20 -5.48 -0.72 -13.36
CA MET A 20 -5.36 0.74 -13.52
C MET A 20 -5.00 1.12 -14.96
N GLU A 21 -5.54 2.25 -15.44
CA GLU A 21 -5.07 2.84 -16.69
C GLU A 21 -3.61 3.31 -16.58
N PRO A 22 -2.86 3.40 -17.70
CA PRO A 22 -1.42 3.69 -17.67
C PRO A 22 -1.03 4.92 -16.84
N ALA A 23 -1.74 6.05 -17.02
CA ALA A 23 -1.44 7.28 -16.30
C ALA A 23 -1.61 7.17 -14.77
N LEU A 24 -2.64 6.43 -14.33
CA LEU A 24 -2.85 6.15 -12.91
C LEU A 24 -1.77 5.20 -12.39
N ARG A 25 -1.41 4.17 -13.15
CA ARG A 25 -0.36 3.22 -12.78
C ARG A 25 1.00 3.91 -12.59
N ASP A 26 1.39 4.77 -13.53
CA ASP A 26 2.64 5.54 -13.44
C ASP A 26 2.62 6.49 -12.24
N PHE A 27 1.48 7.14 -11.99
CA PHE A 27 1.27 7.93 -10.78
C PHE A 27 1.49 7.08 -9.52
N MET A 28 0.91 5.87 -9.45
CA MET A 28 1.05 5.00 -8.27
C MET A 28 2.48 4.49 -8.09
N TYR A 29 3.24 4.21 -9.16
CA TYR A 29 4.65 3.86 -9.04
C TYR A 29 5.47 4.98 -8.39
N ASN A 30 5.25 6.23 -8.79
CA ASN A 30 5.91 7.38 -8.15
C ASN A 30 5.58 7.48 -6.67
N ARG A 31 4.31 7.23 -6.30
CA ARG A 31 3.87 7.25 -4.89
C ARG A 31 4.48 6.12 -4.08
N ILE A 32 4.63 4.94 -4.66
CA ILE A 32 5.35 3.80 -4.06
C ILE A 32 6.83 4.17 -3.84
N SER A 33 7.49 4.80 -4.81
CA SER A 33 8.88 5.25 -4.65
C SER A 33 9.05 6.25 -3.49
N GLU A 34 8.11 7.18 -3.32
CA GLU A 34 8.10 8.10 -2.17
C GLU A 34 8.01 7.37 -0.82
N ILE A 35 7.29 6.24 -0.75
CA ILE A 35 7.23 5.42 0.47
C ILE A 35 8.59 4.83 0.80
N ALA A 36 9.38 4.39 -0.18
CA ALA A 36 10.73 3.87 0.09
C ALA A 36 11.69 4.93 0.65
N GLU A 37 11.48 6.21 0.34
CA GLU A 37 12.35 7.28 0.85
C GLU A 37 12.10 7.60 2.32
N ASP A 38 10.83 7.57 2.74
CA ASP A 38 10.40 7.79 4.11
C ASP A 38 9.16 6.94 4.44
N PRO A 39 9.36 5.66 4.80
CA PRO A 39 8.25 4.73 5.00
C PRO A 39 7.42 5.03 6.24
N TYR A 40 7.94 5.85 7.16
CA TYR A 40 7.25 6.21 8.41
C TYR A 40 6.45 7.50 8.32
N LYS A 41 6.56 8.24 7.21
CA LYS A 41 5.78 9.47 6.97
C LYS A 41 4.27 9.27 7.07
N ASN A 42 3.77 8.09 6.68
CA ASN A 42 2.35 7.82 6.65
C ASN A 42 1.86 7.19 7.96
N LYS A 43 0.66 7.58 8.37
CA LYS A 43 0.03 7.12 9.61
C LYS A 43 -0.30 5.63 9.56
N GLU A 44 -0.20 5.00 10.73
CA GLU A 44 -0.75 3.67 10.95
C GLU A 44 -2.27 3.70 10.79
N LEU A 45 -2.82 2.58 10.34
CA LEU A 45 -4.24 2.31 10.49
C LEU A 45 -4.56 2.02 11.95
N SER A 46 -5.84 1.91 12.29
CA SER A 46 -6.30 1.64 13.66
C SER A 46 -6.84 0.21 13.81
N GLY A 47 -7.04 -0.21 15.06
CA GLY A 47 -7.68 -1.48 15.38
C GLY A 47 -6.91 -2.69 14.88
N LEU A 48 -7.60 -3.59 14.17
CA LEU A 48 -7.04 -4.84 13.65
C LEU A 48 -5.92 -4.64 12.62
N PHE A 49 -5.76 -3.43 12.08
CA PHE A 49 -4.81 -3.11 11.02
C PHE A 49 -3.65 -2.22 11.50
N LYS A 50 -3.42 -2.09 12.80
CA LYS A 50 -2.43 -1.15 13.39
C LYS A 50 -0.98 -1.30 12.89
N GLU A 51 -0.62 -2.46 12.34
CA GLU A 51 0.71 -2.72 11.78
C GLU A 51 0.83 -2.27 10.31
N LEU A 52 -0.29 -1.89 9.70
CA LEU A 52 -0.36 -1.36 8.34
C LEU A 52 -0.39 0.17 8.36
N ARG A 53 0.13 0.76 7.30
CA ARG A 53 0.16 2.20 7.03
C ARG A 53 -0.63 2.51 5.78
N SER A 54 -1.13 3.75 5.71
CA SER A 54 -1.95 4.22 4.59
C SER A 54 -1.42 5.54 4.04
N GLN A 55 -0.85 5.51 2.83
CA GLN A 55 -0.52 6.73 2.08
C GLN A 55 -1.78 7.21 1.33
N HIS A 56 -2.08 8.50 1.45
CA HIS A 56 -3.25 9.13 0.83
C HIS A 56 -2.83 9.87 -0.44
N ASN A 57 -3.52 9.58 -1.54
CA ASN A 57 -3.18 10.11 -2.85
C ASN A 57 -4.44 10.63 -3.55
N LYS A 58 -4.32 11.70 -4.36
CA LYS A 58 -5.43 12.21 -5.18
C LYS A 58 -5.00 12.29 -6.64
N PHE A 59 -5.76 11.64 -7.51
CA PHE A 59 -5.50 11.63 -8.96
C PHE A 59 -6.80 11.95 -9.71
N ARG A 60 -6.77 13.02 -10.53
CA ARG A 60 -7.92 13.49 -11.31
C ARG A 60 -9.23 13.61 -10.50
N GLY A 61 -9.12 14.10 -9.26
CA GLY A 61 -10.27 14.29 -8.38
C GLY A 61 -10.65 13.07 -7.52
N VAL A 62 -10.15 11.88 -7.84
CA VAL A 62 -10.45 10.63 -7.12
C VAL A 62 -9.40 10.37 -6.03
N GLU A 63 -9.85 9.96 -4.84
CA GLU A 63 -8.98 9.58 -3.73
C GLU A 63 -8.55 8.12 -3.83
N TYR A 64 -7.24 7.90 -3.77
CA TYR A 64 -6.59 6.60 -3.77
C TYR A 64 -5.78 6.40 -2.48
N ARG A 65 -5.60 5.13 -2.12
CA ARG A 65 -4.73 4.72 -1.03
C ARG A 65 -3.73 3.67 -1.46
N VAL A 66 -2.56 3.73 -0.84
CA VAL A 66 -1.57 2.66 -0.85
C VAL A 66 -1.46 2.14 0.57
N ILE A 67 -1.83 0.88 0.77
CA ILE A 67 -1.73 0.19 2.07
C ILE A 67 -0.47 -0.66 2.07
N TYR A 68 0.36 -0.51 3.10
CA TYR A 68 1.63 -1.22 3.20
C TYR A 68 2.01 -1.51 4.65
N TYR A 69 2.94 -2.42 4.87
CA TYR A 69 3.64 -2.56 6.15
C TYR A 69 5.15 -2.53 5.93
N ILE A 70 5.87 -2.35 7.04
CA ILE A 70 7.32 -2.25 7.08
C ILE A 70 7.84 -3.42 7.89
N ASP A 71 8.69 -4.23 7.28
CA ASP A 71 9.55 -5.20 7.96
C ASP A 71 10.90 -4.53 8.22
N GLU A 72 11.12 -4.12 9.47
CA GLU A 72 12.34 -3.43 9.89
C GLU A 72 13.57 -4.32 9.87
N GLU A 73 13.43 -5.61 10.19
CA GLU A 73 14.54 -6.56 10.22
C GLU A 73 15.05 -6.82 8.81
N GLY A 74 14.13 -7.05 7.87
CA GLY A 74 14.42 -7.26 6.46
C GLY A 74 14.68 -5.98 5.66
N ARG A 75 14.48 -4.79 6.24
CA ARG A 75 14.43 -3.49 5.53
C ARG A 75 13.57 -3.56 4.28
N LEU A 76 12.37 -4.11 4.45
CA LEU A 76 11.46 -4.44 3.37
C LEU A 76 10.12 -3.73 3.58
N ILE A 77 9.62 -3.11 2.53
CA ILE A 77 8.28 -2.52 2.47
C ILE A 77 7.43 -3.43 1.59
N ILE A 78 6.30 -3.87 2.13
CA ILE A 78 5.37 -4.72 1.39
C ILE A 78 4.11 -3.92 1.12
N ILE A 79 3.88 -3.62 -0.16
CA ILE A 79 2.64 -3.01 -0.62
C ILE A 79 1.57 -4.08 -0.65
N ALA A 80 0.59 -3.95 0.24
CA ALA A 80 -0.49 -4.90 0.41
C ALA A 80 -1.59 -4.70 -0.65
N LEU A 81 -2.11 -3.48 -0.77
CA LEU A 81 -3.23 -3.13 -1.63
C LEU A 81 -3.14 -1.70 -2.14
N MET A 82 -3.74 -1.45 -3.30
CA MET A 82 -3.89 -0.11 -3.86
C MET A 82 -5.25 0.05 -4.51
N GLY A 83 -5.90 1.18 -4.27
CA GLY A 83 -7.25 1.37 -4.82
C GLY A 83 -7.90 2.64 -4.34
N THR A 84 -9.15 2.83 -4.74
CA THR A 84 -9.95 3.98 -4.31
C THR A 84 -10.22 3.90 -2.81
N ARG A 85 -10.36 5.06 -2.16
CA ARG A 85 -10.71 5.15 -0.74
C ARG A 85 -11.96 4.33 -0.39
N GLU A 86 -12.95 4.32 -1.27
CA GLU A 86 -14.27 3.70 -1.05
C GLU A 86 -14.18 2.17 -0.93
N ASN A 87 -13.35 1.52 -1.74
CA ASN A 87 -13.34 0.05 -1.84
C ASN A 87 -12.21 -0.62 -1.04
N ILE A 88 -11.14 0.12 -0.73
CA ILE A 88 -9.89 -0.50 -0.27
C ILE A 88 -9.97 -1.14 1.12
N TYR A 89 -10.84 -0.65 2.01
CA TYR A 89 -10.95 -1.22 3.37
C TYR A 89 -11.76 -2.51 3.41
N ASP A 90 -12.77 -2.64 2.55
CA ASP A 90 -13.52 -3.89 2.40
C ASP A 90 -12.61 -4.97 1.79
N GLU A 91 -11.80 -4.61 0.80
CA GLU A 91 -10.77 -5.51 0.25
C GLU A 91 -9.74 -5.91 1.32
N LEU A 92 -9.31 -4.97 2.16
CA LEU A 92 -8.37 -5.25 3.24
C LEU A 92 -8.94 -6.24 4.26
N ALA A 93 -10.18 -6.06 4.69
CA ALA A 93 -10.86 -6.96 5.62
C ALA A 93 -10.98 -8.38 5.05
N ASN A 94 -11.28 -8.52 3.76
CA ASN A 94 -11.38 -9.82 3.11
C ASN A 94 -10.05 -10.58 3.10
N ILE A 95 -8.92 -9.90 2.88
CA ILE A 95 -7.60 -10.56 2.84
C ILE A 95 -7.13 -10.94 4.25
N SER A 96 -7.39 -10.10 5.26
CA SER A 96 -7.01 -10.40 6.64
C SER A 96 -7.78 -11.58 7.24
N THR A 97 -9.01 -11.84 6.79
CA THR A 97 -9.77 -13.04 7.20
C THR A 97 -9.10 -14.32 6.67
N ASN A 98 -8.55 -14.29 5.45
CA ASN A 98 -7.91 -15.45 4.83
C ASN A 98 -6.50 -15.76 5.41
N LEU A 99 -5.82 -14.76 5.96
CA LEU A 99 -4.51 -14.94 6.61
C LEU A 99 -4.60 -15.56 8.02
N LYS A 100 -5.79 -15.54 8.66
CA LYS A 100 -6.01 -16.14 9.99
C LYS A 100 -6.43 -17.62 9.93
N THR A 101 -6.71 -18.13 8.74
CA THR A 101 -7.21 -19.49 8.49
C THR A 101 -6.20 -20.38 7.73
N SER A 102 -4.96 -19.92 7.52
CA SER A 102 -3.87 -20.68 6.90
C SER A 102 -2.76 -20.98 7.89
#